data_AF-A0A2N3X0E3-F1
#
_entry.id   AF-A0A2N3X0E3-F1
#
_cell.length_a   1.000
_cell.length_b   1.000
_cell.length_c   1.000
_cell.angle_alpha   90.00
_cell.angle_beta   90.00
_cell.angle_gamma   90.00
#
_symmetry.space_group_name_H-M   'P 1'
#
loop_
_entity.id
_entity.type
_entity.pdbx_description
1 polymer ?
#
loop_
_entity_poly.entity_id
_entity_poly.type
_entity_poly.pdbx_seq_one_letter_code
_entity_poly.pdbx_strand_id
1 'polypeptide(L)'
;MIDDLTSRTGQPEFRDFAQAAEDVLNDYDNGLVAAEGEHAATGQRWLWPAALFRRLSAAGVPRDLARTVAADTYAAVAMRQQHRQTGPALEIQARFDALVDKVAAGTGPELAVADYREDIAGWRGDGRAQGLFATPVPVSFADGTVLPDGMELAGIRETGARRAIVAPLVEAGIDGCDAARAAGTADTRPWAGASDVPGVSDAVARYWARIELAWEEPERARAGVLAEVAAQAAIGQFLSLRAEGMSSGEAAAVAAAGDPVAVHAIAGFVQRCRDGAAEDEAELDAVAAATAAVEDGEDYRGLTPRADELPGYGEIRTEAEEALAWHTPGLAPPTGEDRVEGEVVGRFERLARCGMDRATAARLAVADTAERRALAREERESAVFGEAMTVVVDAATDLHEHLEAQLPRWPGDDDEDEDGETDEAPGGLGRAVAESGRAVDDAEAALGRWPDDEDEESCGYWADASDDDCCDDWDDEWDGR
;
A
#
# COMPACT_ATOMS: atom_id res chain seq x y z
N MET A 1 -6.87 -40.15 -4.80
CA MET A 1 -5.69 -39.63 -5.53
C MET A 1 -5.71 -38.09 -5.52
N ILE A 2 -6.05 -37.51 -4.36
CA ILE A 2 -6.10 -36.05 -4.06
C ILE A 2 -5.42 -35.80 -2.69
N ASP A 3 -4.79 -36.82 -2.09
CA ASP A 3 -4.21 -36.75 -0.74
C ASP A 3 -2.69 -36.49 -0.72
N ASP A 4 -2.12 -35.85 -1.75
CA ASP A 4 -0.67 -35.59 -1.81
C ASP A 4 -0.28 -34.12 -2.10
N LEU A 5 -1.25 -33.19 -2.00
CA LEU A 5 -0.98 -31.75 -2.16
C LEU A 5 -0.87 -30.98 -0.84
N THR A 6 -1.21 -31.60 0.29
CA THR A 6 -1.21 -30.97 1.63
C THR A 6 0.01 -31.30 2.49
N SER A 7 0.98 -32.10 2.00
CA SER A 7 2.09 -32.63 2.82
C SER A 7 3.49 -32.03 2.55
N ARG A 8 3.62 -30.96 1.76
CA ARG A 8 4.91 -30.25 1.54
C ARG A 8 4.93 -28.85 2.18
N THR A 9 4.75 -28.81 3.49
CA THR A 9 4.81 -27.61 4.36
C THR A 9 6.23 -27.27 4.83
N GLY A 10 7.22 -27.32 3.94
CA GLY A 10 8.62 -27.07 4.29
C GLY A 10 9.43 -26.47 3.16
N GLN A 11 8.81 -25.63 2.33
CA GLN A 11 9.56 -24.82 1.37
C GLN A 11 9.78 -23.45 2.00
N PRO A 12 11.02 -22.95 2.07
CA PRO A 12 11.27 -21.62 2.59
C PRO A 12 10.48 -20.59 1.77
N GLU A 13 9.74 -19.74 2.46
CA GLU A 13 8.95 -18.68 1.87
C GLU A 13 9.90 -17.53 1.45
N PHE A 14 9.45 -16.59 0.61
CA PHE A 14 10.27 -15.44 0.21
C PHE A 14 10.94 -14.76 1.40
N ARG A 15 10.19 -14.62 2.51
CA ARG A 15 10.66 -14.06 3.77
C ARG A 15 11.89 -14.78 4.33
N ASP A 16 11.99 -16.10 4.20
CA ASP A 16 13.14 -16.86 4.67
C ASP A 16 14.38 -16.55 3.82
N PHE A 17 14.21 -16.39 2.50
CA PHE A 17 15.29 -15.97 1.62
C PHE A 17 15.70 -14.52 1.85
N ALA A 18 14.74 -13.62 2.10
CA ALA A 18 15.00 -12.23 2.41
C ALA A 18 15.76 -12.11 3.75
N GLN A 19 15.33 -12.81 4.79
CA GLN A 19 16.03 -12.87 6.08
C GLN A 19 17.45 -13.44 5.93
N ALA A 20 17.61 -14.53 5.18
CA ALA A 20 18.93 -15.10 4.93
C ALA A 20 19.85 -14.12 4.16
N ALA A 21 19.28 -13.30 3.26
CA ALA A 21 20.03 -12.25 2.58
C ALA A 21 20.43 -11.12 3.53
N GLU A 22 19.55 -10.71 4.44
CA GLU A 22 19.86 -9.71 5.47
C GLU A 22 20.97 -10.19 6.40
N ASP A 23 20.94 -11.44 6.85
CA ASP A 23 21.97 -12.03 7.69
C ASP A 23 23.34 -12.00 6.97
N VAL A 24 23.37 -12.36 5.68
CA VAL A 24 24.58 -12.27 4.85
C VAL A 24 25.07 -10.83 4.71
N LEU A 25 24.15 -9.86 4.56
CA LEU A 25 24.51 -8.45 4.47
C LEU A 25 25.01 -7.89 5.82
N ASN A 26 24.51 -8.40 6.95
CA ASN A 26 25.01 -8.07 8.29
C ASN A 26 26.42 -8.64 8.48
N ASP A 27 26.66 -9.88 8.09
CA ASP A 27 27.98 -10.51 8.13
C ASP A 27 28.99 -9.80 7.22
N TYR A 28 28.57 -9.38 6.03
CA TYR A 28 29.39 -8.58 5.12
C TYR A 28 29.82 -7.24 5.77
N ASP A 29 28.89 -6.54 6.42
CA ASP A 29 29.19 -5.28 7.10
C ASP A 29 30.14 -5.44 8.29
N ASN A 30 30.07 -6.59 8.97
CA ASN A 30 30.99 -6.97 10.03
C ASN A 30 32.34 -7.50 9.51
N GLY A 31 32.55 -7.56 8.19
CA GLY A 31 33.77 -8.07 7.57
C GLY A 31 33.94 -9.60 7.70
N LEU A 32 32.86 -10.32 8.00
CA LEU A 32 32.86 -11.77 8.24
C LEU A 32 32.72 -12.56 6.93
N VAL A 33 32.14 -11.95 5.89
CA VAL A 33 31.90 -12.60 4.58
C VAL A 33 32.40 -11.70 3.45
N ALA A 34 33.01 -12.30 2.42
CA ALA A 34 33.46 -11.57 1.23
C ALA A 34 32.27 -11.20 0.33
N ALA A 35 32.46 -10.17 -0.51
CA ALA A 35 31.45 -9.74 -1.48
C ALA A 35 31.11 -10.81 -2.54
N GLU A 36 31.95 -11.83 -2.70
CA GLU A 36 31.77 -12.94 -3.61
C GLU A 36 31.75 -14.25 -2.82
N GLY A 37 30.70 -15.05 -3.00
CA GLY A 37 30.52 -16.32 -2.32
C GLY A 37 29.75 -17.31 -3.18
N GLU A 38 30.15 -18.59 -3.11
CA GLU A 38 29.41 -19.72 -3.70
C GLU A 38 28.50 -20.28 -2.61
N HIS A 39 27.19 -20.40 -2.87
CA HIS A 39 26.27 -20.90 -1.86
C HIS A 39 26.54 -22.39 -1.61
N ALA A 40 27.03 -22.71 -0.40
CA ALA A 40 27.55 -24.04 -0.06
C ALA A 40 26.56 -25.20 -0.24
N ALA A 41 25.25 -24.93 -0.26
CA ALA A 41 24.20 -25.94 -0.39
C ALA A 41 23.89 -26.33 -1.84
N THR A 42 24.14 -25.45 -2.82
CA THR A 42 23.68 -25.65 -4.21
C THR A 42 24.81 -25.67 -5.24
N GLY A 43 26.02 -25.20 -4.91
CA GLY A 43 27.18 -25.25 -5.81
C GLY A 43 27.02 -24.43 -7.10
N GLN A 44 26.06 -23.50 -7.14
CA GLN A 44 25.86 -22.58 -8.26
C GLN A 44 26.34 -21.17 -7.86
N ARG A 45 27.01 -20.48 -8.79
CA ARG A 45 27.39 -19.06 -8.68
C ARG A 45 26.14 -18.21 -8.86
N TRP A 46 25.50 -17.83 -7.76
CA TRP A 46 24.37 -16.91 -7.74
C TRP A 46 24.83 -15.46 -7.55
N LEU A 47 23.94 -14.50 -7.84
CA LEU A 47 24.13 -13.10 -7.42
C LEU A 47 24.09 -13.06 -5.90
N TRP A 48 25.26 -13.01 -5.27
CA TRP A 48 25.39 -12.91 -3.82
C TRP A 48 24.75 -11.59 -3.34
N PRO A 49 23.95 -11.56 -2.26
CA PRO A 49 23.30 -10.34 -1.76
C PRO A 49 24.27 -9.17 -1.60
N ALA A 50 25.48 -9.43 -1.09
CA ALA A 50 26.52 -8.40 -0.96
C ALA A 50 27.03 -7.86 -2.32
N ALA A 51 27.01 -8.66 -3.39
CA ALA A 51 27.36 -8.20 -4.73
C ALA A 51 26.28 -7.27 -5.29
N LEU A 52 25.00 -7.58 -5.08
CA LEU A 52 23.86 -6.71 -5.46
C LEU A 52 23.93 -5.38 -4.72
N PHE A 53 24.08 -5.44 -3.39
CA PHE A 53 24.25 -4.27 -2.53
C PHE A 53 25.40 -3.37 -3.01
N ARG A 54 26.59 -3.94 -3.27
CA ARG A 54 27.74 -3.18 -3.76
C ARG A 54 27.48 -2.48 -5.08
N ARG A 55 26.75 -3.12 -6.01
CA ARG A 55 26.42 -2.53 -7.31
C ARG A 55 25.49 -1.33 -7.15
N LEU A 56 24.45 -1.46 -6.33
CA LEU A 56 23.54 -0.35 -6.03
C LEU A 56 24.24 0.80 -5.30
N SER A 57 25.02 0.50 -4.26
CA SER A 57 25.79 1.53 -3.55
C SER A 57 26.81 2.23 -4.45
N ALA A 58 27.46 1.50 -5.37
CA ALA A 58 28.39 2.10 -6.34
C ALA A 58 27.68 2.99 -7.37
N ALA A 59 26.41 2.70 -7.68
CA ALA A 59 25.58 3.53 -8.55
C ALA A 59 25.08 4.80 -7.85
N GLY A 60 25.14 4.87 -6.52
CA GLY A 60 24.71 6.03 -5.72
C GLY A 60 23.40 5.84 -4.97
N VAL A 61 22.88 4.60 -4.86
CA VAL A 61 21.69 4.32 -4.04
C VAL A 61 22.04 4.42 -2.55
N PRO A 62 21.22 5.11 -1.72
CA PRO A 62 21.39 5.15 -0.27
C PRO A 62 21.52 3.76 0.33
N ARG A 63 22.38 3.62 1.35
CA ARG A 63 22.79 2.33 1.89
C ARG A 63 21.61 1.47 2.33
N ASP A 64 20.68 2.03 3.07
CA ASP A 64 19.53 1.29 3.62
C ASP A 64 18.62 0.78 2.51
N LEU A 65 18.30 1.66 1.54
CA LEU A 65 17.53 1.30 0.36
C LEU A 65 18.24 0.23 -0.48
N ALA A 66 19.56 0.35 -0.66
CA ALA A 66 20.37 -0.62 -1.39
C ALA A 66 20.38 -2.00 -0.71
N ARG A 67 20.36 -2.06 0.63
CA ARG A 67 20.28 -3.31 1.39
C ARG A 67 18.94 -4.00 1.18
N THR A 68 17.83 -3.27 1.36
CA THR A 68 16.48 -3.80 1.16
C THR A 68 16.29 -4.31 -0.27
N VAL A 69 16.62 -3.49 -1.28
CA VAL A 69 16.46 -3.90 -2.69
C VAL A 69 17.34 -5.09 -3.03
N ALA A 70 18.57 -5.17 -2.50
CA ALA A 70 19.44 -6.33 -2.71
C ALA A 70 18.87 -7.62 -2.10
N ALA A 71 18.31 -7.54 -0.89
CA ALA A 71 17.66 -8.67 -0.23
C ALA A 71 16.41 -9.14 -1.01
N ASP A 72 15.53 -8.20 -1.39
CA ASP A 72 14.32 -8.48 -2.18
C ASP A 72 14.66 -9.12 -3.53
N THR A 73 15.64 -8.55 -4.24
CA THR A 73 16.10 -9.08 -5.54
C THR A 73 16.62 -10.50 -5.40
N TYR A 74 17.47 -10.74 -4.39
CA TYR A 74 18.02 -12.06 -4.14
C TYR A 74 16.92 -13.08 -3.83
N ALA A 75 16.00 -12.73 -2.93
CA ALA A 75 14.92 -13.60 -2.51
C ALA A 75 13.99 -13.96 -3.66
N ALA A 76 13.61 -12.96 -4.48
CA ALA A 76 12.80 -13.16 -5.67
C ALA A 76 13.50 -14.12 -6.66
N VAL A 77 14.78 -13.88 -6.95
CA VAL A 77 15.58 -14.73 -7.85
C VAL A 77 15.73 -16.16 -7.31
N ALA A 78 16.10 -16.32 -6.05
CA ALA A 78 16.38 -17.61 -5.41
C ALA A 78 15.13 -18.50 -5.36
N MET A 79 13.98 -17.93 -4.99
CA MET A 79 12.71 -18.63 -4.98
C MET A 79 12.30 -19.08 -6.40
N ARG A 80 12.40 -18.22 -7.43
CA ARG A 80 12.07 -18.62 -8.81
C ARG A 80 12.95 -19.77 -9.29
N GLN A 81 14.23 -19.76 -8.92
CA GLN A 81 15.16 -20.84 -9.23
C GLN A 81 14.83 -22.15 -8.48
N GLN A 82 14.43 -22.07 -7.21
CA GLN A 82 13.93 -23.23 -6.46
C GLN A 82 12.71 -23.87 -7.16
N HIS A 83 11.85 -23.04 -7.75
CA HIS A 83 10.70 -23.48 -8.55
C HIS A 83 11.05 -23.81 -10.02
N ARG A 84 12.34 -23.79 -10.40
CA ARG A 84 12.84 -24.04 -11.77
C ARG A 84 12.29 -23.08 -12.83
N GLN A 85 11.85 -21.89 -12.41
CA GLN A 85 11.38 -20.80 -13.27
C GLN A 85 12.58 -19.94 -13.71
N THR A 86 13.42 -20.46 -14.61
CA THR A 86 14.66 -19.80 -15.03
C THR A 86 14.42 -18.53 -15.84
N GLY A 87 13.35 -18.47 -16.63
CA GLY A 87 12.97 -17.28 -17.41
C GLY A 87 12.70 -16.07 -16.50
N PRO A 88 11.72 -16.14 -15.59
CA PRO A 88 11.45 -15.07 -14.62
C PRO A 88 12.67 -14.69 -13.78
N ALA A 89 13.47 -15.66 -13.33
CA ALA A 89 14.69 -15.37 -12.58
C ALA A 89 15.69 -14.51 -13.37
N LEU A 90 15.87 -14.78 -14.68
CA LEU A 90 16.73 -13.98 -15.55
C LEU A 90 16.13 -12.59 -15.82
N GLU A 91 14.81 -12.49 -15.92
CA GLU A 91 14.16 -11.21 -16.14
C GLU A 91 14.29 -10.29 -14.92
N ILE A 92 14.11 -10.81 -13.69
CA ILE A 92 14.34 -10.05 -12.46
C ILE A 92 15.78 -9.50 -12.41
N GLN A 93 16.77 -10.30 -12.83
CA GLN A 93 18.16 -9.86 -12.92
C GLN A 93 18.34 -8.75 -13.97
N ALA A 94 17.71 -8.87 -15.14
CA ALA A 94 17.73 -7.83 -16.16
C ALA A 94 17.06 -6.52 -15.68
N ARG A 95 15.98 -6.60 -14.89
CA ARG A 95 15.35 -5.43 -14.26
C ARG A 95 16.24 -4.79 -13.21
N PHE A 96 16.97 -5.60 -12.43
CA PHE A 96 17.97 -5.11 -11.49
C PHE A 96 19.11 -4.37 -12.21
N ASP A 97 19.61 -4.93 -13.32
CA ASP A 97 20.63 -4.27 -14.13
C ASP A 97 20.14 -2.93 -14.69
N ALA A 98 18.90 -2.89 -15.18
CA ALA A 98 18.25 -1.66 -15.66
C ALA A 98 18.08 -0.61 -14.55
N LEU A 99 17.78 -1.03 -13.31
CA LEU A 99 17.75 -0.16 -12.14
C LEU A 99 19.11 0.51 -11.91
N VAL A 100 20.18 -0.29 -11.87
CA VAL A 100 21.55 0.20 -11.67
C VAL A 100 21.92 1.21 -12.77
N ASP A 101 21.58 0.91 -14.02
CA ASP A 101 21.84 1.78 -15.17
C ASP A 101 21.04 3.10 -15.10
N LYS A 102 19.77 3.08 -14.66
CA LYS A 102 18.95 4.28 -14.46
C LYS A 102 19.58 5.22 -13.42
N VAL A 103 19.98 4.68 -12.27
CA VAL A 103 20.62 5.48 -11.21
C VAL A 103 21.96 6.05 -11.71
N ALA A 104 22.78 5.24 -12.38
CA ALA A 104 24.03 5.69 -12.96
C ALA A 104 23.85 6.77 -14.06
N ALA A 105 22.71 6.75 -14.76
CA ALA A 105 22.33 7.76 -15.75
C ALA A 105 21.75 9.05 -15.14
N GLY A 106 21.60 9.12 -13.81
CA GLY A 106 21.15 10.30 -13.09
C GLY A 106 19.66 10.31 -12.73
N THR A 107 18.94 9.20 -12.90
CA THR A 107 17.60 9.06 -12.30
C THR A 107 17.72 9.00 -10.78
N GLY A 108 16.85 9.71 -10.06
CA GLY A 108 16.79 9.67 -8.60
C GLY A 108 16.67 8.21 -8.07
N PRO A 109 17.44 7.81 -7.04
CA PRO A 109 17.42 6.45 -6.50
C PRO A 109 16.01 5.95 -6.14
N GLU A 110 15.20 6.81 -5.54
CA GLU A 110 13.84 6.51 -5.07
C GLU A 110 12.94 6.16 -6.25
N LEU A 111 12.95 7.00 -7.29
CA LEU A 111 12.18 6.77 -8.51
C LEU A 111 12.64 5.51 -9.26
N ALA A 112 13.95 5.30 -9.36
CA ALA A 112 14.49 4.14 -10.05
C ALA A 112 14.11 2.83 -9.33
N VAL A 113 14.12 2.84 -7.99
CA VAL A 113 13.70 1.69 -7.16
C VAL A 113 12.19 1.47 -7.24
N ALA A 114 11.38 2.53 -7.25
CA ALA A 114 9.94 2.43 -7.44
C ALA A 114 9.62 1.76 -8.79
N ASP A 115 10.24 2.21 -9.88
CA ASP A 115 10.12 1.58 -11.20
C ASP A 115 10.52 0.09 -11.19
N TYR A 116 11.62 -0.23 -10.50
CA TYR A 116 12.07 -1.61 -10.37
C TYR A 116 11.03 -2.48 -9.65
N ARG A 117 10.49 -2.01 -8.52
CA ARG A 117 9.48 -2.72 -7.73
C ARG A 117 8.20 -2.96 -8.52
N GLU A 118 7.78 -1.97 -9.30
CA GLU A 118 6.68 -2.12 -10.26
C GLU A 118 6.97 -3.20 -11.31
N ASP A 119 8.17 -3.17 -11.91
CA ASP A 119 8.57 -4.10 -12.97
C ASP A 119 8.63 -5.55 -12.49
N ILE A 120 8.91 -5.78 -11.21
CA ILE A 120 8.97 -7.10 -10.59
C ILE A 120 7.72 -7.47 -9.79
N ALA A 121 6.68 -6.62 -9.76
CA ALA A 121 5.42 -6.94 -9.07
C ALA A 121 4.83 -8.26 -9.60
N GLY A 122 4.45 -9.16 -8.70
CA GLY A 122 4.04 -10.53 -8.96
C GLY A 122 5.17 -11.55 -9.13
N TRP A 123 6.42 -11.11 -9.01
CA TRP A 123 7.59 -11.97 -8.97
C TRP A 123 8.37 -11.92 -7.67
N ARG A 124 8.10 -10.93 -6.78
CA ARG A 124 8.77 -10.83 -5.49
C ARG A 124 8.56 -12.12 -4.71
N GLY A 125 7.32 -12.63 -4.69
CA GLY A 125 7.00 -13.93 -4.06
C GLY A 125 6.60 -13.82 -2.61
N ASP A 126 6.25 -12.63 -2.19
CA ASP A 126 5.90 -12.29 -0.81
C ASP A 126 4.55 -12.92 -0.45
N GLY A 127 3.73 -13.28 -1.45
CA GLY A 127 2.50 -14.04 -1.26
C GLY A 127 2.20 -15.02 -2.39
N ARG A 128 1.72 -16.21 -2.04
CA ARG A 128 0.67 -16.83 -2.87
C ARG A 128 -0.52 -15.92 -2.70
N ALA A 129 -1.18 -15.48 -3.77
CA ALA A 129 -2.37 -14.66 -3.54
C ALA A 129 -3.35 -15.40 -2.63
N GLN A 130 -3.71 -14.72 -1.56
CA GLN A 130 -4.38 -15.34 -0.42
C GLN A 130 -5.90 -15.32 -0.58
N GLY A 131 -6.41 -14.51 -1.52
CA GLY A 131 -7.82 -14.44 -1.85
C GLY A 131 -8.41 -15.81 -2.21
N LEU A 132 -9.68 -16.02 -1.83
CA LEU A 132 -10.38 -17.28 -2.07
C LEU A 132 -10.47 -17.65 -3.56
N PHE A 133 -10.42 -16.64 -4.42
CA PHE A 133 -10.44 -16.77 -5.88
C PHE A 133 -9.06 -16.59 -6.53
N ALA A 134 -8.00 -16.49 -5.73
CA ALA A 134 -6.64 -16.42 -6.21
C ALA A 134 -6.10 -17.78 -6.70
N THR A 135 -6.69 -18.87 -6.21
CA THR A 135 -6.36 -20.22 -6.63
C THR A 135 -6.88 -20.49 -8.05
N PRO A 136 -6.11 -21.18 -8.92
CA PRO A 136 -6.59 -21.55 -10.23
C PRO A 136 -7.86 -22.41 -10.17
N VAL A 137 -8.84 -22.07 -11.00
CA VAL A 137 -10.15 -22.72 -11.07
C VAL A 137 -10.13 -23.78 -12.18
N PRO A 138 -10.58 -25.02 -11.94
CA PRO A 138 -10.65 -26.02 -13.01
C PRO A 138 -11.73 -25.64 -14.03
N VAL A 139 -11.33 -25.51 -15.30
CA VAL A 139 -12.22 -25.32 -16.45
C VAL A 139 -12.34 -26.60 -17.24
N SER A 140 -13.58 -26.99 -17.52
CA SER A 140 -13.91 -28.17 -18.30
C SER A 140 -14.21 -27.81 -19.75
N PHE A 141 -13.53 -28.46 -20.68
CA PHE A 141 -13.72 -28.31 -22.13
C PHE A 141 -14.76 -29.31 -22.65
N ALA A 142 -15.34 -29.02 -23.82
CA ALA A 142 -16.36 -29.85 -24.46
C ALA A 142 -15.87 -31.27 -24.83
N ASP A 143 -14.55 -31.48 -24.89
CA ASP A 143 -13.92 -32.78 -25.13
C ASP A 143 -13.65 -33.58 -23.84
N GLY A 144 -14.04 -33.05 -22.68
CA GLY A 144 -13.85 -33.67 -21.36
C GLY A 144 -12.52 -33.36 -20.70
N THR A 145 -11.66 -32.53 -21.31
CA THR A 145 -10.42 -32.04 -20.69
C THR A 145 -10.75 -31.10 -19.54
N VAL A 146 -10.02 -31.18 -18.43
CA VAL A 146 -10.14 -30.24 -17.30
C VAL A 146 -8.78 -29.61 -17.03
N LEU A 147 -8.65 -28.30 -17.23
CA LEU A 147 -7.42 -27.54 -17.01
C LEU A 147 -7.64 -26.47 -15.94
N PRO A 148 -6.69 -26.19 -15.06
CA PRO A 148 -6.74 -24.97 -14.28
C PRO A 148 -6.71 -23.76 -15.23
N ASP A 149 -7.50 -22.75 -14.91
CA ASP A 149 -7.54 -21.51 -15.67
C ASP A 149 -6.16 -20.82 -15.71
N GLY A 150 -5.89 -20.12 -16.81
CA GLY A 150 -4.59 -19.46 -17.03
C GLY A 150 -3.44 -20.39 -17.45
N MET A 151 -3.57 -21.72 -17.34
CA MET A 151 -2.60 -22.68 -17.91
C MET A 151 -2.73 -22.81 -19.43
N GLU A 152 -1.59 -22.88 -20.11
CA GLU A 152 -1.50 -23.20 -21.53
C GLU A 152 -1.16 -24.68 -21.71
N LEU A 153 -1.94 -25.39 -22.53
CA LEU A 153 -1.64 -26.76 -22.94
C LEU A 153 -1.62 -26.86 -24.46
N ALA A 154 -0.47 -27.28 -25.00
CA ALA A 154 -0.27 -27.51 -26.42
C ALA A 154 -0.65 -26.31 -27.34
N GLY A 155 -0.43 -25.08 -26.87
CA GLY A 155 -0.74 -23.86 -27.63
C GLY A 155 -2.21 -23.43 -27.55
N ILE A 156 -3.05 -24.12 -26.76
CA ILE A 156 -4.42 -23.71 -26.45
C ILE A 156 -4.41 -23.16 -25.02
N ARG A 157 -4.56 -21.83 -24.91
CA ARG A 157 -4.69 -21.13 -23.64
C ARG A 157 -6.10 -20.57 -23.54
N GLU A 158 -6.83 -20.97 -22.51
CA GLU A 158 -8.02 -20.22 -22.14
C GLU A 158 -7.56 -18.92 -21.48
N THR A 159 -7.50 -17.85 -22.27
CA THR A 159 -7.08 -16.51 -21.84
C THR A 159 -8.26 -15.66 -21.36
N GLY A 160 -9.38 -16.29 -21.01
CA GLY A 160 -10.52 -15.58 -20.43
C GLY A 160 -10.17 -15.09 -19.02
N ALA A 161 -10.76 -13.97 -18.61
CA ALA A 161 -10.60 -13.49 -17.23
C ALA A 161 -11.28 -14.47 -16.26
N ARG A 162 -10.57 -14.89 -15.20
CA ARG A 162 -11.04 -15.83 -14.17
C ARG A 162 -12.37 -15.41 -13.58
N ARG A 163 -12.55 -14.11 -13.35
CA ARG A 163 -13.81 -13.53 -12.86
C ARG A 163 -15.03 -13.91 -13.71
N ALA A 164 -14.87 -14.13 -15.01
CA ALA A 164 -15.95 -14.52 -15.92
C ALA A 164 -16.48 -15.94 -15.64
N ILE A 165 -15.71 -16.75 -14.90
CA ILE A 165 -16.10 -18.09 -14.46
C ILE A 165 -16.70 -18.02 -13.04
N VAL A 166 -16.04 -17.34 -12.11
CA VAL A 166 -16.43 -17.39 -10.68
C VAL A 166 -17.56 -16.43 -10.32
N ALA A 167 -17.62 -15.23 -10.91
CA ALA A 167 -18.65 -14.24 -10.54
C ALA A 167 -20.08 -14.72 -10.82
N PRO A 168 -20.40 -15.36 -11.97
CA PRO A 168 -21.74 -15.90 -12.21
C PRO A 168 -22.16 -17.00 -11.22
N LEU A 169 -21.20 -17.78 -10.71
CA LEU A 169 -21.47 -18.82 -9.71
C LEU A 169 -21.79 -18.22 -8.34
N VAL A 170 -21.08 -17.15 -7.97
CA VAL A 170 -21.37 -16.39 -6.74
C VAL A 170 -22.73 -15.70 -6.86
N GLU A 171 -23.01 -15.04 -7.99
CA GLU A 171 -24.28 -14.38 -8.25
C GLU A 171 -25.47 -15.34 -8.14
N ALA A 172 -25.37 -16.53 -8.76
CA ALA A 172 -26.39 -17.58 -8.64
C ALA A 172 -26.57 -18.07 -7.19
N GLY A 173 -25.49 -18.13 -6.41
CA GLY A 173 -25.55 -18.47 -4.99
C GLY A 173 -26.23 -17.39 -4.14
N ILE A 174 -25.93 -16.11 -4.42
CA ILE A 174 -26.60 -14.96 -3.79
C ILE A 174 -28.10 -14.98 -4.12
N ASP A 175 -28.48 -15.21 -5.38
CA ASP A 175 -29.89 -15.34 -5.80
C ASP A 175 -30.61 -16.47 -5.04
N GLY A 176 -29.91 -17.58 -4.79
CA GLY A 176 -30.41 -18.68 -3.95
C GLY A 176 -30.68 -18.25 -2.51
N CYS A 177 -29.77 -17.49 -1.91
CA CYS A 177 -29.94 -16.92 -0.57
C CYS A 177 -31.12 -15.94 -0.51
N ASP A 178 -31.25 -15.04 -1.49
CA ASP A 178 -32.36 -14.09 -1.57
C ASP A 178 -33.71 -14.79 -1.73
N ALA A 179 -33.77 -15.82 -2.58
CA ALA A 179 -34.98 -16.63 -2.75
C ALA A 179 -35.36 -17.37 -1.45
N ALA A 180 -34.39 -17.91 -0.72
CA ALA A 180 -34.61 -18.56 0.57
C ALA A 180 -35.13 -17.56 1.62
N ARG A 181 -34.54 -16.35 1.67
CA ARG A 181 -35.00 -15.26 2.55
C ARG A 181 -36.43 -14.84 2.23
N ALA A 182 -36.75 -14.64 0.95
CA ALA A 182 -38.09 -14.29 0.50
C ALA A 182 -39.14 -15.39 0.80
N ALA A 183 -38.74 -16.66 0.75
CA ALA A 183 -39.59 -17.78 1.10
C ALA A 183 -39.83 -17.94 2.61
N GLY A 184 -39.13 -17.18 3.46
CA GLY A 184 -39.18 -17.32 4.91
C GLY A 184 -38.68 -18.68 5.40
N THR A 185 -37.84 -19.35 4.61
CA THR A 185 -37.26 -20.63 5.02
C THR A 185 -36.34 -20.42 6.21
N ALA A 186 -36.58 -21.17 7.30
CA ALA A 186 -35.72 -21.21 8.49
C ALA A 186 -34.42 -21.98 8.25
N ASP A 187 -33.87 -21.90 7.04
CA ASP A 187 -32.67 -22.63 6.69
C ASP A 187 -31.47 -21.93 7.33
N THR A 188 -30.77 -22.64 8.20
CA THR A 188 -29.67 -22.06 8.99
C THR A 188 -28.43 -21.74 8.14
N ARG A 189 -28.37 -22.25 6.90
CA ARG A 189 -27.26 -22.08 5.95
C ARG A 189 -27.74 -22.06 4.49
N PRO A 190 -28.45 -21.01 4.04
CA PRO A 190 -28.97 -20.95 2.67
C PRO A 190 -27.87 -21.00 1.59
N TRP A 191 -26.63 -20.65 1.94
CA TRP A 191 -25.47 -20.74 1.05
C TRP A 191 -24.97 -22.18 0.81
N ALA A 192 -25.46 -23.20 1.55
CA ALA A 192 -25.01 -24.59 1.40
C ALA A 192 -25.38 -25.21 0.04
N GLY A 193 -26.26 -24.57 -0.74
CA GLY A 193 -26.57 -24.94 -2.12
C GLY A 193 -25.69 -24.28 -3.19
N ALA A 194 -24.69 -23.47 -2.79
CA ALA A 194 -23.75 -22.83 -3.71
C ALA A 194 -22.83 -23.85 -4.40
N SER A 195 -22.20 -23.43 -5.51
CA SER A 195 -21.25 -24.25 -6.27
C SER A 195 -20.07 -24.74 -5.40
N ASP A 196 -19.60 -25.96 -5.67
CA ASP A 196 -18.40 -26.56 -5.03
C ASP A 196 -17.08 -25.96 -5.54
N VAL A 197 -17.13 -24.98 -6.46
CA VAL A 197 -15.94 -24.25 -6.91
C VAL A 197 -15.30 -23.53 -5.71
N PRO A 198 -13.96 -23.64 -5.52
CA PRO A 198 -13.27 -23.01 -4.40
C PRO A 198 -13.65 -21.53 -4.22
N GLY A 199 -13.95 -21.14 -2.99
CA GLY A 199 -14.29 -19.76 -2.61
C GLY A 199 -15.74 -19.35 -2.84
N VAL A 200 -16.51 -20.03 -3.70
CA VAL A 200 -17.89 -19.60 -4.03
C VAL A 200 -18.81 -19.66 -2.82
N SER A 201 -18.86 -20.80 -2.12
CA SER A 201 -19.67 -20.94 -0.90
C SER A 201 -19.29 -19.91 0.18
N ASP A 202 -18.01 -19.58 0.31
CA ASP A 202 -17.52 -18.62 1.31
C ASP A 202 -17.92 -17.18 0.93
N ALA A 203 -17.85 -16.81 -0.35
CA ALA A 203 -18.34 -15.52 -0.82
C ALA A 203 -19.86 -15.36 -0.59
N VAL A 204 -20.65 -16.40 -0.88
CA VAL A 204 -22.10 -16.39 -0.64
C VAL A 204 -22.41 -16.36 0.86
N ALA A 205 -21.62 -17.05 1.70
CA ALA A 205 -21.75 -16.95 3.15
C ALA A 205 -21.42 -15.55 3.67
N ARG A 206 -20.43 -14.86 3.09
CA ARG A 206 -20.11 -13.47 3.42
C ARG A 206 -21.21 -12.51 3.02
N TYR A 207 -21.81 -12.69 1.84
CA TYR A 207 -23.02 -11.96 1.46
C TYR A 207 -24.12 -12.10 2.51
N TRP A 208 -24.42 -13.35 2.90
CA TRP A 208 -25.42 -13.63 3.93
C TRP A 208 -25.09 -12.96 5.27
N ALA A 209 -23.81 -13.01 5.70
CA ALA A 209 -23.36 -12.37 6.92
C ALA A 209 -23.53 -10.83 6.87
N ARG A 210 -23.25 -10.19 5.74
CA ARG A 210 -23.43 -8.74 5.56
C ARG A 210 -24.88 -8.31 5.75
N ILE A 211 -25.83 -9.06 5.18
CA ILE A 211 -27.27 -8.71 5.27
C ILE A 211 -27.89 -9.09 6.63
N GLU A 212 -27.55 -10.25 7.21
CA GLU A 212 -28.21 -10.73 8.44
C GLU A 212 -27.52 -10.26 9.72
N LEU A 213 -26.20 -10.08 9.71
CA LEU A 213 -25.43 -9.72 10.91
C LEU A 213 -25.06 -8.24 10.92
N ALA A 214 -24.67 -7.70 9.76
CA ALA A 214 -24.29 -6.29 9.63
C ALA A 214 -25.45 -5.38 9.20
N TRP A 215 -26.64 -5.94 8.94
CA TRP A 215 -27.85 -5.21 8.55
C TRP A 215 -27.65 -4.31 7.32
N GLU A 216 -26.76 -4.73 6.44
CA GLU A 216 -26.46 -3.99 5.23
C GLU A 216 -27.58 -4.13 4.19
N GLU A 217 -27.73 -3.10 3.35
CA GLU A 217 -28.64 -3.16 2.22
C GLU A 217 -28.25 -4.30 1.26
N PRO A 218 -29.19 -5.19 0.87
CA PRO A 218 -28.89 -6.34 0.01
C PRO A 218 -28.21 -5.99 -1.32
N GLU A 219 -28.58 -4.87 -1.93
CA GLU A 219 -27.98 -4.43 -3.20
C GLU A 219 -26.52 -4.00 -3.02
N ARG A 220 -26.23 -3.24 -1.96
CA ARG A 220 -24.86 -2.82 -1.61
C ARG A 220 -24.00 -4.03 -1.23
N ALA A 221 -24.51 -4.92 -0.39
CA ALA A 221 -23.82 -6.15 0.00
C ALA A 221 -23.52 -7.06 -1.21
N ARG A 222 -24.46 -7.17 -2.16
CA ARG A 222 -24.27 -7.90 -3.41
C ARG A 222 -23.18 -7.28 -4.27
N ALA A 223 -23.24 -5.97 -4.50
CA ALA A 223 -22.25 -5.25 -5.30
C ALA A 223 -20.84 -5.39 -4.72
N GLY A 224 -20.71 -5.21 -3.40
CA GLY A 224 -19.44 -5.37 -2.69
C GLY A 224 -18.86 -6.78 -2.79
N VAL A 225 -19.66 -7.82 -2.55
CA VAL A 225 -19.18 -9.22 -2.65
C VAL A 225 -18.76 -9.57 -4.08
N LEU A 226 -19.53 -9.15 -5.09
CA LEU A 226 -19.16 -9.40 -6.50
C LEU A 226 -17.89 -8.62 -6.90
N ALA A 227 -17.71 -7.40 -6.39
CA ALA A 227 -16.49 -6.62 -6.60
C ALA A 227 -15.28 -7.30 -5.96
N GLU A 228 -15.41 -7.79 -4.73
CA GLU A 228 -14.35 -8.51 -4.02
C GLU A 228 -13.93 -9.77 -4.80
N VAL A 229 -14.90 -10.54 -5.30
CA VAL A 229 -14.67 -11.74 -6.13
C VAL A 229 -13.93 -11.36 -7.42
N ALA A 230 -14.35 -10.30 -8.10
CA ALA A 230 -13.72 -9.84 -9.33
C ALA A 230 -12.27 -9.39 -9.09
N ALA A 231 -12.03 -8.61 -8.03
CA ALA A 231 -10.70 -8.13 -7.65
C ALA A 231 -9.75 -9.29 -7.28
N GLN A 232 -10.17 -10.21 -6.40
CA GLN A 232 -9.35 -11.37 -6.01
C GLN A 232 -9.05 -12.29 -7.19
N ALA A 233 -10.04 -12.56 -8.04
CA ALA A 233 -9.84 -13.38 -9.23
C ALA A 233 -8.86 -12.72 -10.21
N ALA A 234 -8.95 -11.41 -10.38
CA ALA A 234 -8.08 -10.63 -11.26
C ALA A 234 -6.64 -10.58 -10.76
N ILE A 235 -6.40 -10.26 -9.48
CA ILE A 235 -5.06 -10.24 -8.90
C ILE A 235 -4.44 -11.65 -8.93
N GLY A 236 -5.20 -12.68 -8.55
CA GLY A 236 -4.72 -14.06 -8.60
C GLY A 236 -4.35 -14.51 -10.01
N GLN A 237 -5.15 -14.15 -11.01
CA GLN A 237 -4.82 -14.44 -12.41
C GLN A 237 -3.61 -13.63 -12.87
N PHE A 238 -3.52 -12.34 -12.54
CA PHE A 238 -2.36 -11.49 -12.83
C PHE A 238 -1.07 -12.14 -12.32
N LEU A 239 -1.03 -12.53 -11.05
CA LEU A 239 0.13 -13.19 -10.43
C LEU A 239 0.47 -14.53 -11.10
N SER A 240 -0.54 -15.31 -11.47
CA SER A 240 -0.35 -16.56 -12.21
C SER A 240 0.25 -16.31 -13.61
N LEU A 241 -0.24 -15.31 -14.35
CA LEU A 241 0.27 -14.95 -15.67
C LEU A 241 1.71 -14.45 -15.57
N ARG A 242 2.00 -13.64 -14.56
CA ARG A 242 3.35 -13.18 -14.24
C ARG A 242 4.26 -14.38 -13.98
N ALA A 243 3.87 -15.32 -13.12
CA ALA A 243 4.68 -16.50 -12.81
C ALA A 243 5.07 -17.34 -14.05
N GLU A 244 4.26 -17.32 -15.11
CA GLU A 244 4.52 -17.95 -16.41
C GLU A 244 5.45 -17.13 -17.34
N GLY A 245 5.93 -15.97 -16.89
CA GLY A 245 6.85 -15.10 -17.62
C GLY A 245 6.17 -14.03 -18.48
N MET A 246 4.89 -13.73 -18.24
CA MET A 246 4.20 -12.64 -18.95
C MET A 246 4.66 -11.27 -18.40
N SER A 247 4.73 -10.28 -19.29
CA SER A 247 5.00 -8.90 -18.88
C SER A 247 3.86 -8.35 -18.01
N SER A 248 4.16 -7.37 -17.14
CA SER A 248 3.15 -6.78 -16.24
C SER A 248 1.95 -6.19 -17.01
N GLY A 249 2.20 -5.44 -18.08
CA GLY A 249 1.13 -4.85 -18.88
C GLY A 249 0.24 -5.87 -19.59
N GLU A 250 0.82 -6.93 -20.17
CA GLU A 250 0.05 -8.00 -20.82
C GLU A 250 -0.74 -8.82 -19.79
N ALA A 251 -0.13 -9.13 -18.64
CA ALA A 251 -0.80 -9.85 -17.56
C ALA A 251 -2.00 -9.06 -17.02
N ALA A 252 -1.83 -7.75 -16.83
CA ALA A 252 -2.90 -6.87 -16.37
C ALA A 252 -4.05 -6.80 -17.38
N ALA A 253 -3.74 -6.64 -18.67
CA ALA A 253 -4.75 -6.57 -19.72
C ALA A 253 -5.56 -7.87 -19.84
N VAL A 254 -4.90 -9.04 -19.75
CA VAL A 254 -5.57 -10.35 -19.83
C VAL A 254 -6.41 -10.62 -18.58
N ALA A 255 -5.85 -10.39 -17.39
CA ALA A 255 -6.53 -10.67 -16.13
C ALA A 255 -7.73 -9.73 -15.89
N ALA A 256 -7.60 -8.45 -16.25
CA ALA A 256 -8.70 -7.50 -16.11
C ALA A 256 -9.79 -7.68 -17.17
N ALA A 257 -9.39 -7.97 -18.42
CA ALA A 257 -10.28 -8.05 -19.58
C ALA A 257 -11.25 -6.86 -19.68
N GLY A 258 -10.77 -5.64 -19.37
CA GLY A 258 -11.52 -4.39 -19.44
C GLY A 258 -12.57 -4.18 -18.34
N ASP A 259 -12.62 -5.05 -17.32
CA ASP A 259 -13.52 -4.86 -16.18
C ASP A 259 -12.98 -3.77 -15.23
N PRO A 260 -13.75 -2.71 -14.92
CA PRO A 260 -13.25 -1.59 -14.13
C PRO A 260 -12.75 -1.99 -12.74
N VAL A 261 -13.43 -2.92 -12.07
CA VAL A 261 -13.05 -3.41 -10.73
C VAL A 261 -11.73 -4.15 -10.80
N ALA A 262 -11.60 -5.07 -11.76
CA ALA A 262 -10.38 -5.82 -11.99
C ALA A 262 -9.20 -4.91 -12.39
N VAL A 263 -9.44 -3.90 -13.23
CA VAL A 263 -8.43 -2.90 -13.61
C VAL A 263 -7.97 -2.11 -12.38
N HIS A 264 -8.91 -1.61 -11.56
CA HIS A 264 -8.59 -0.85 -10.35
C HIS A 264 -7.79 -1.70 -9.35
N ALA A 265 -8.22 -2.94 -9.11
CA ALA A 265 -7.55 -3.87 -8.22
C ALA A 265 -6.10 -4.17 -8.66
N ILE A 266 -5.88 -4.51 -9.94
CA ILE A 266 -4.51 -4.79 -10.43
C ILE A 266 -3.64 -3.52 -10.40
N ALA A 267 -4.19 -2.37 -10.80
CA ALA A 267 -3.46 -1.11 -10.76
C ALA A 267 -3.09 -0.70 -9.33
N GLY A 268 -4.01 -0.85 -8.38
CA GLY A 268 -3.79 -0.62 -6.95
C GLY A 268 -2.72 -1.56 -6.39
N PHE A 269 -2.80 -2.85 -6.70
CA PHE A 269 -1.81 -3.85 -6.29
C PHE A 269 -0.40 -3.50 -6.77
N VAL A 270 -0.25 -3.20 -8.07
CA VAL A 270 1.05 -2.82 -8.66
C VAL A 270 1.56 -1.52 -8.05
N GLN A 271 0.69 -0.55 -7.79
CA GLN A 271 1.07 0.71 -7.16
C GLN A 271 1.54 0.52 -5.71
N ARG A 272 0.86 -0.29 -4.90
CA ARG A 272 1.30 -0.60 -3.53
C ARG A 272 2.64 -1.33 -3.52
N CYS A 273 2.86 -2.24 -4.46
CA CYS A 273 4.16 -2.87 -4.66
C CYS A 273 5.25 -1.85 -5.04
N ARG A 274 4.95 -0.91 -5.95
CA ARG A 274 5.83 0.21 -6.33
C ARG A 274 6.24 1.04 -5.11
N ASP A 275 5.29 1.30 -4.23
CA ASP A 275 5.48 2.06 -2.99
C ASP A 275 6.27 1.29 -1.92
N GLY A 276 6.50 -0.02 -2.13
CA GLY A 276 7.32 -0.87 -1.28
C GLY A 276 6.55 -1.80 -0.34
N ALA A 277 5.22 -1.80 -0.38
CA ALA A 277 4.41 -2.75 0.39
C ALA A 277 4.72 -4.20 -0.01
N ALA A 278 4.52 -5.14 0.91
CA ALA A 278 4.57 -6.56 0.61
C ALA A 278 3.40 -6.96 -0.31
N GLU A 279 3.56 -8.00 -1.14
CA GLU A 279 2.53 -8.37 -2.12
C GLU A 279 1.21 -8.82 -1.46
N ASP A 280 1.25 -9.42 -0.27
CA ASP A 280 0.05 -9.82 0.47
C ASP A 280 -0.70 -8.61 1.06
N GLU A 281 0.01 -7.64 1.64
CA GLU A 281 -0.56 -6.37 2.08
C GLU A 281 -1.13 -5.59 0.89
N ALA A 282 -0.38 -5.52 -0.22
CA ALA A 282 -0.80 -4.87 -1.45
C ALA A 282 -2.06 -5.50 -2.05
N GLU A 283 -2.21 -6.83 -1.97
CA GLU A 283 -3.41 -7.54 -2.43
C GLU A 283 -4.62 -7.13 -1.59
N LEU A 284 -4.51 -7.17 -0.26
CA LEU A 284 -5.60 -6.84 0.64
C LEU A 284 -6.06 -5.39 0.46
N ASP A 285 -5.12 -4.44 0.42
CA ASP A 285 -5.40 -3.02 0.20
C ASP A 285 -6.09 -2.80 -1.15
N ALA A 286 -5.60 -3.43 -2.21
CA ALA A 286 -6.12 -3.25 -3.56
C ALA A 286 -7.52 -3.86 -3.74
N VAL A 287 -7.78 -5.02 -3.13
CA VAL A 287 -9.12 -5.64 -3.12
C VAL A 287 -10.10 -4.76 -2.35
N ALA A 288 -9.69 -4.24 -1.19
CA ALA A 288 -10.52 -3.37 -0.39
C ALA A 288 -10.84 -2.05 -1.12
N ALA A 289 -9.84 -1.43 -1.75
CA ALA A 289 -10.02 -0.18 -2.50
C ALA A 289 -10.98 -0.37 -3.69
N ALA A 290 -10.79 -1.45 -4.46
CA ALA A 290 -11.68 -1.77 -5.58
C ALA A 290 -13.11 -2.08 -5.15
N THR A 291 -13.28 -2.70 -3.97
CA THR A 291 -14.59 -2.99 -3.39
C THR A 291 -15.28 -1.70 -2.92
N ALA A 292 -14.58 -0.85 -2.17
CA ALA A 292 -15.07 0.44 -1.71
C ALA A 292 -15.46 1.36 -2.89
N ALA A 293 -14.65 1.38 -3.96
CA ALA A 293 -14.95 2.15 -5.17
C ALA A 293 -16.26 1.74 -5.86
N VAL A 294 -16.66 0.47 -5.75
CA VAL A 294 -17.96 -0.02 -6.26
C VAL A 294 -19.10 0.32 -5.30
N GLU A 295 -18.88 0.10 -4.01
CA GLU A 295 -19.91 0.33 -2.99
C GLU A 295 -20.28 1.81 -2.84
N ASP A 296 -19.31 2.70 -2.94
CA ASP A 296 -19.48 4.14 -2.79
C ASP A 296 -19.67 4.85 -4.14
N GLY A 297 -19.33 4.20 -5.25
CA GLY A 297 -19.54 4.74 -6.60
C GLY A 297 -18.89 6.12 -6.77
N GLU A 298 -19.69 7.12 -7.11
CA GLU A 298 -19.23 8.51 -7.29
C GLU A 298 -18.82 9.20 -5.96
N ASP A 299 -19.26 8.66 -4.82
CA ASP A 299 -18.92 9.17 -3.49
C ASP A 299 -17.60 8.62 -2.94
N TYR A 300 -16.94 7.72 -3.67
CA TYR A 300 -15.63 7.20 -3.28
C TYR A 300 -14.60 8.34 -3.12
N ARG A 301 -13.89 8.35 -1.98
CA ARG A 301 -12.84 9.32 -1.62
C ARG A 301 -11.49 8.66 -1.29
N GLY A 302 -11.37 7.36 -1.50
CA GLY A 302 -10.24 6.57 -1.02
C GLY A 302 -10.70 5.37 -0.21
N LEU A 303 -9.77 4.49 0.10
CA LEU A 303 -9.99 3.27 0.87
C LEU A 303 -10.28 3.57 2.35
N THR A 304 -9.60 4.56 2.91
CA THR A 304 -9.66 4.93 4.32
C THR A 304 -11.03 5.51 4.64
N PRO A 305 -11.71 5.01 5.69
CA PRO A 305 -12.95 5.61 6.14
C PRO A 305 -12.75 7.10 6.42
N ARG A 306 -13.56 7.95 5.77
CA ARG A 306 -13.46 9.41 5.87
C ARG A 306 -12.10 9.96 5.43
N ALA A 307 -11.55 9.42 4.35
CA ALA A 307 -10.34 9.95 3.72
C ALA A 307 -10.40 11.47 3.45
N ASP A 308 -11.59 12.03 3.25
CA ASP A 308 -11.83 13.46 3.08
C ASP A 308 -11.58 14.31 4.34
N GLU A 309 -11.55 13.69 5.52
CA GLU A 309 -11.18 14.33 6.80
C GLU A 309 -9.65 14.35 7.02
N LEU A 310 -8.85 13.69 6.16
CA LEU A 310 -7.39 13.65 6.32
C LEU A 310 -6.74 15.03 6.06
N PRO A 311 -5.68 15.38 6.80
CA PRO A 311 -4.98 16.66 6.63
C PRO A 311 -4.53 16.90 5.18
N GLY A 312 -4.95 18.03 4.61
CA GLY A 312 -4.58 18.45 3.26
C GLY A 312 -5.27 17.72 2.11
N TYR A 313 -6.18 16.76 2.37
CA TYR A 313 -6.85 15.98 1.33
C TYR A 313 -7.54 16.86 0.27
N GLY A 314 -8.30 17.87 0.70
CA GLY A 314 -9.03 18.76 -0.22
C GLY A 314 -8.13 19.57 -1.15
N GLU A 315 -6.99 20.05 -0.63
CA GLU A 315 -5.97 20.78 -1.41
C GLU A 315 -5.33 19.86 -2.46
N ILE A 316 -4.90 18.66 -2.02
CA ILE A 316 -4.28 17.67 -2.92
C ILE A 316 -5.27 17.22 -3.99
N ARG A 317 -6.54 17.00 -3.62
CA ARG A 317 -7.58 16.64 -4.59
C ARG A 317 -7.73 17.72 -5.65
N THR A 318 -7.73 18.98 -5.26
CA THR A 318 -7.84 20.12 -6.19
C THR A 318 -6.63 20.17 -7.13
N GLU A 319 -5.41 20.03 -6.61
CA GLU A 319 -4.18 19.96 -7.42
C GLU A 319 -4.21 18.77 -8.39
N ALA A 320 -4.71 17.61 -7.96
CA ALA A 320 -4.85 16.41 -8.78
C ALA A 320 -5.86 16.58 -9.92
N GLU A 321 -7.01 17.21 -9.63
CA GLU A 321 -8.03 17.53 -10.64
C GLU A 321 -7.51 18.51 -11.68
N GLU A 322 -6.81 19.56 -11.25
CA GLU A 322 -6.17 20.54 -12.13
C GLU A 322 -5.10 19.89 -13.01
N ALA A 323 -4.23 19.06 -12.43
CA ALA A 323 -3.22 18.30 -13.17
C ALA A 323 -3.84 17.45 -14.30
N LEU A 324 -4.93 16.73 -14.01
CA LEU A 324 -5.62 15.95 -15.04
C LEU A 324 -6.34 16.83 -16.07
N ALA A 325 -6.84 18.00 -15.69
CA ALA A 325 -7.49 18.94 -16.61
C ALA A 325 -6.50 19.50 -17.65
N TRP A 326 -5.25 19.72 -17.26
CA TRP A 326 -4.18 20.19 -18.15
C TRP A 326 -3.46 19.07 -18.91
N HIS A 327 -3.58 17.82 -18.44
CA HIS A 327 -2.95 16.66 -19.07
C HIS A 327 -3.56 16.33 -20.43
N THR A 328 -2.70 15.99 -21.40
CA THR A 328 -3.14 15.47 -22.70
C THR A 328 -3.02 13.94 -22.70
N PRO A 329 -4.14 13.20 -22.83
CA PRO A 329 -4.13 11.74 -22.75
C PRO A 329 -3.17 11.08 -23.74
N GLY A 330 -2.45 10.06 -23.28
CA GLY A 330 -1.44 9.32 -24.05
C GLY A 330 -0.06 9.95 -24.08
N LEU A 331 0.14 11.11 -23.42
CA LEU A 331 1.47 11.62 -23.14
C LEU A 331 2.04 10.97 -21.87
N ALA A 332 3.37 10.85 -21.83
CA ALA A 332 4.05 10.39 -20.64
C ALA A 332 3.80 11.37 -19.47
N PRO A 333 3.71 10.88 -18.23
CA PRO A 333 3.61 11.75 -17.08
C PRO A 333 4.78 12.73 -17.04
N PRO A 334 4.57 13.96 -16.56
CA PRO A 334 5.64 14.94 -16.41
C PRO A 334 6.75 14.39 -15.52
N THR A 335 8.00 14.76 -15.82
CA THR A 335 9.16 14.32 -15.07
C THR A 335 9.15 14.96 -13.68
N GLY A 336 8.77 14.18 -12.67
CA GLY A 336 8.68 14.63 -11.27
C GLY A 336 7.54 13.95 -10.53
N GLU A 337 7.55 12.61 -10.49
CA GLU A 337 6.45 11.80 -9.91
C GLU A 337 6.20 12.05 -8.41
N ASP A 338 7.14 12.68 -7.72
CA ASP A 338 6.96 13.11 -6.32
C ASP A 338 6.00 14.31 -6.18
N ARG A 339 5.56 14.92 -7.29
CA ARG A 339 4.54 15.99 -7.34
C ARG A 339 3.16 15.42 -7.66
N VAL A 340 2.08 16.08 -7.24
CA VAL A 340 0.72 15.50 -7.34
C VAL A 340 0.41 15.18 -8.79
N GLU A 341 0.82 16.08 -9.68
CA GLU A 341 0.71 15.95 -11.13
C GLU A 341 1.28 14.64 -11.69
N GLY A 342 2.54 14.31 -11.38
CA GLY A 342 3.19 13.11 -11.94
C GLY A 342 2.52 11.81 -11.48
N GLU A 343 2.13 11.74 -10.21
CA GLU A 343 1.44 10.60 -9.63
C GLU A 343 0.03 10.41 -10.19
N VAL A 344 -0.80 11.46 -10.17
CA VAL A 344 -2.19 11.38 -10.64
C VAL A 344 -2.24 11.05 -12.13
N VAL A 345 -1.38 11.68 -12.94
CA VAL A 345 -1.29 11.40 -14.38
C VAL A 345 -0.78 9.99 -14.63
N GLY A 346 0.24 9.54 -13.89
CA GLY A 346 0.76 8.18 -13.98
C GLY A 346 -0.30 7.13 -13.67
N ARG A 347 -1.07 7.32 -12.59
CA ARG A 347 -2.19 6.43 -12.21
C ARG A 347 -3.31 6.47 -13.24
N PHE A 348 -3.72 7.66 -13.70
CA PHE A 348 -4.72 7.83 -14.75
C PHE A 348 -4.35 7.08 -16.03
N GLU A 349 -3.14 7.28 -16.55
CA GLU A 349 -2.67 6.63 -17.78
C GLU A 349 -2.56 5.11 -17.63
N ARG A 350 -2.18 4.62 -16.44
CA ARG A 350 -2.13 3.19 -16.13
C ARG A 350 -3.52 2.56 -16.17
N LEU A 351 -4.50 3.17 -15.47
CA LEU A 351 -5.89 2.72 -15.44
C LEU A 351 -6.49 2.72 -16.85
N ALA A 352 -6.31 3.81 -17.60
CA ALA A 352 -6.81 3.95 -18.95
C ALA A 352 -6.19 2.92 -19.91
N ARG A 353 -4.88 2.66 -19.81
CA ARG A 353 -4.16 1.66 -20.63
C ARG A 353 -4.67 0.24 -20.38
N CYS A 354 -5.12 -0.05 -19.16
CA CYS A 354 -5.69 -1.35 -18.79
C CYS A 354 -7.16 -1.51 -19.22
N GLY A 355 -7.75 -0.52 -19.89
CA GLY A 355 -9.09 -0.60 -20.48
C GLY A 355 -10.19 0.10 -19.68
N MET A 356 -9.86 0.79 -18.59
CA MET A 356 -10.82 1.64 -17.88
C MET A 356 -11.20 2.86 -18.72
N ASP A 357 -12.46 3.27 -18.69
CA ASP A 357 -12.87 4.50 -19.33
C ASP A 357 -12.20 5.71 -18.64
N ARG A 358 -11.97 6.79 -19.41
CA ARG A 358 -11.20 7.93 -18.91
C ARG A 358 -11.87 8.68 -17.76
N ALA A 359 -13.20 8.70 -17.69
CA ALA A 359 -13.89 9.41 -16.62
C ALA A 359 -13.71 8.67 -15.29
N THR A 360 -13.94 7.35 -15.29
CA THR A 360 -13.69 6.51 -14.12
C THR A 360 -12.21 6.51 -13.75
N ALA A 361 -11.31 6.41 -14.73
CA ALA A 361 -9.87 6.43 -14.48
C ALA A 361 -9.42 7.75 -13.82
N ALA A 362 -9.96 8.90 -14.26
CA ALA A 362 -9.65 10.19 -13.66
C ALA A 362 -10.18 10.29 -12.23
N ARG A 363 -11.43 9.90 -12.00
CA ARG A 363 -12.06 9.93 -10.66
C ARG A 363 -11.27 9.09 -9.66
N LEU A 364 -10.96 7.83 -10.01
CA LEU A 364 -10.21 6.93 -9.13
C LEU A 364 -8.76 7.40 -8.95
N ALA A 365 -8.11 7.88 -10.02
CA ALA A 365 -6.76 8.41 -9.92
C ALA A 365 -6.68 9.61 -8.96
N VAL A 366 -7.65 10.53 -9.01
CA VAL A 366 -7.73 11.68 -8.10
C VAL A 366 -7.93 11.23 -6.66
N ALA A 367 -8.96 10.41 -6.39
CA ALA A 367 -9.28 9.96 -5.04
C ALA A 367 -8.11 9.21 -4.38
N ASP A 368 -7.56 8.21 -5.07
CA ASP A 368 -6.46 7.40 -4.53
C ASP A 368 -5.15 8.21 -4.38
N THR A 369 -4.96 9.27 -5.18
CA THR A 369 -3.78 10.14 -5.08
C THR A 369 -3.92 11.11 -3.91
N ALA A 370 -5.09 11.71 -3.77
CA ALA A 370 -5.41 12.60 -2.67
C ALA A 370 -5.30 11.89 -1.33
N GLU A 371 -5.90 10.70 -1.20
CA GLU A 371 -5.80 9.88 0.00
C GLU A 371 -4.35 9.53 0.32
N ARG A 372 -3.61 8.96 -0.64
CA ARG A 372 -2.24 8.50 -0.41
C ARG A 372 -1.33 9.62 0.08
N ARG A 373 -1.44 10.79 -0.55
CA ARG A 373 -0.66 11.98 -0.18
C ARG A 373 -1.07 12.53 1.18
N ALA A 374 -2.36 12.50 1.50
CA ALA A 374 -2.86 12.94 2.80
C ALA A 374 -2.39 12.01 3.92
N LEU A 375 -2.41 10.69 3.72
CA LEU A 375 -1.83 9.71 4.65
C LEU A 375 -0.33 9.92 4.82
N ALA A 376 0.43 10.06 3.71
CA ALA A 376 1.86 10.33 3.78
C ALA A 376 2.19 11.68 4.44
N ARG A 377 1.26 12.64 4.41
CA ARG A 377 1.38 13.91 5.15
C ARG A 377 1.12 13.69 6.64
N GLU A 378 0.02 13.02 6.99
CA GLU A 378 -0.31 12.67 8.38
C GLU A 378 0.81 11.86 9.06
N GLU A 379 1.40 10.89 8.36
CA GLU A 379 2.53 10.10 8.86
C GLU A 379 3.76 10.98 9.12
N ARG A 380 4.08 11.91 8.22
CA ARG A 380 5.18 12.87 8.40
C ARG A 380 4.92 13.83 9.54
N GLU A 381 3.71 14.39 9.63
CA GLU A 381 3.32 15.28 10.73
C GLU A 381 3.37 14.55 12.07
N SER A 382 2.91 13.29 12.12
CA SER A 382 2.98 12.43 13.30
C SER A 382 4.42 12.10 13.69
N ALA A 383 5.29 11.81 12.72
CA ALA A 383 6.71 11.54 12.97
C ALA A 383 7.41 12.77 13.55
N VAL A 384 7.19 13.95 12.96
CA VAL A 384 7.75 15.22 13.47
C VAL A 384 7.23 15.52 14.87
N PHE A 385 5.94 15.31 15.14
CA PHE A 385 5.38 15.47 16.47
C PHE A 385 6.01 14.49 17.47
N GLY A 386 6.22 13.23 17.08
CA GLY A 386 6.88 12.22 17.91
C GLY A 386 8.33 12.58 18.23
N GLU A 387 9.09 13.09 17.25
CA GLU A 387 10.46 13.57 17.44
C GLU A 387 10.49 14.79 18.37
N ALA A 388 9.62 15.78 18.14
CA ALA A 388 9.50 16.96 18.99
C ALA A 388 9.13 16.58 20.44
N MET A 389 8.21 15.64 20.62
CA MET A 389 7.84 15.14 21.94
C MET A 389 9.00 14.41 22.63
N THR A 390 9.79 13.64 21.88
CA THR A 390 10.98 12.97 22.42
C THR A 390 12.00 14.01 22.92
N VAL A 391 12.26 15.06 22.13
CA VAL A 391 13.15 16.17 22.53
C VAL A 391 12.64 16.86 23.81
N VAL A 392 11.34 17.10 23.92
CA VAL A 392 10.74 17.72 25.12
C VAL A 392 10.87 16.80 26.34
N VAL A 393 10.61 15.50 26.19
CA VAL A 393 10.73 14.51 27.27
C VAL A 393 12.18 14.35 27.71
N ASP A 394 13.12 14.30 26.79
CA ASP A 394 14.55 14.22 27.08
C ASP A 394 15.01 15.48 27.82
N ALA A 395 14.62 16.67 27.36
CA ALA A 395 14.94 17.93 28.04
C ALA A 395 14.31 18.01 29.44
N ALA A 396 13.09 17.50 29.63
CA ALA A 396 12.44 17.43 30.93
C ALA A 396 13.13 16.42 31.87
N THR A 397 13.61 15.30 31.32
CA THR A 397 14.36 14.27 32.05
C THR A 397 15.72 14.81 32.47
N ASP A 398 16.47 15.44 31.57
CA ASP A 398 17.74 16.11 31.86
C ASP A 398 17.56 17.18 32.94
N LEU A 399 16.48 17.97 32.87
CA LEU A 399 16.15 18.95 33.90
C LEU A 399 15.84 18.29 35.25
N HIS A 400 15.09 17.18 35.25
CA HIS A 400 14.78 16.44 36.47
C HIS A 400 16.04 15.84 37.10
N GLU A 401 16.90 15.18 36.31
CA GLU A 401 18.18 14.65 36.77
C GLU A 401 19.10 15.76 37.29
N HIS A 402 19.13 16.92 36.62
CA HIS A 402 19.89 18.08 37.06
C HIS A 402 19.38 18.63 38.40
N LEU A 403 18.06 18.67 38.59
CA LEU A 403 17.43 19.09 39.86
C LEU A 403 17.67 18.06 40.97
N GLU A 404 17.58 16.76 40.70
CA GLU A 404 17.91 15.70 41.67
C GLU A 404 19.39 15.74 42.07
N ALA A 405 20.29 16.03 41.14
CA ALA A 405 21.72 16.18 41.42
C ALA A 405 22.05 17.44 42.25
N GLN A 406 21.22 18.47 42.17
CA GLN A 406 21.37 19.72 42.95
C GLN A 406 20.62 19.71 44.28
N LEU A 407 19.66 18.81 44.47
CA LEU A 407 19.01 18.65 45.76
C LEU A 407 20.06 18.10 46.76
N PRO A 408 20.34 18.80 47.87
CA PRO A 408 21.18 18.23 48.91
C PRO A 408 20.52 16.92 49.33
N ARG A 409 21.26 15.80 49.24
CA ARG A 409 20.83 14.53 49.82
C ARG A 409 20.37 14.84 51.22
N TRP A 410 19.08 14.66 51.48
CA TRP A 410 18.50 14.91 52.80
C TRP A 410 19.38 14.16 53.80
N PRO A 411 20.08 14.87 54.71
CA PRO A 411 20.90 14.19 55.69
C PRO A 411 19.93 13.31 56.48
N GLY A 412 20.17 12.01 56.46
CA GLY A 412 19.60 11.15 57.49
C GLY A 412 19.93 11.75 58.86
N ASP A 413 19.01 11.59 59.79
CA ASP A 413 19.07 11.99 61.19
C ASP A 413 20.42 11.65 61.87
N ASP A 414 21.47 12.44 61.66
CA ASP A 414 22.63 12.47 62.53
C ASP A 414 23.21 13.88 62.55
N ASP A 415 23.16 14.43 63.76
CA ASP A 415 23.48 15.78 64.19
C ASP A 415 24.92 16.25 63.88
N GLU A 416 25.09 17.58 63.99
CA GLU A 416 26.31 18.35 64.29
C GLU A 416 27.16 18.90 63.12
N ASP A 417 26.95 20.21 62.91
CA ASP A 417 27.94 21.29 62.93
C ASP A 417 28.76 21.71 61.68
N GLU A 418 28.83 23.05 61.57
CA GLU A 418 29.85 23.92 60.95
C GLU A 418 29.81 24.23 59.44
N ASP A 419 29.23 25.40 59.15
CA ASP A 419 29.86 26.58 58.52
C ASP A 419 30.75 26.38 57.28
N GLY A 420 30.23 26.69 56.09
CA GLY A 420 31.04 26.90 54.89
C GLY A 420 30.25 27.49 53.72
N GLU A 421 30.65 28.68 53.27
CA GLU A 421 30.16 29.40 52.10
C GLU A 421 29.98 28.53 50.85
N THR A 422 28.85 28.69 50.14
CA THR A 422 28.78 28.45 48.69
C THR A 422 28.08 29.62 48.00
N ASP A 423 28.91 30.46 47.41
CA ASP A 423 28.59 31.35 46.29
C ASP A 423 28.24 30.52 45.04
N GLU A 424 27.56 31.16 44.08
CA GLU A 424 27.15 30.69 42.74
C GLU A 424 25.80 29.93 42.63
N ALA A 425 24.73 30.69 42.41
CA ALA A 425 23.53 30.19 41.75
C ALA A 425 23.84 29.86 40.27
N PRO A 426 23.56 28.65 39.77
CA PRO A 426 24.03 28.22 38.45
C PRO A 426 23.16 28.80 37.33
N GLY A 427 23.79 29.49 36.37
CA GLY A 427 23.20 29.95 35.11
C GLY A 427 22.81 28.84 34.13
N GLY A 428 22.54 27.62 34.59
CA GLY A 428 22.23 26.45 33.76
C GLY A 428 20.77 26.41 33.28
N LEU A 429 19.82 26.79 34.14
CA LEU A 429 18.37 26.75 33.84
C LEU A 429 17.98 27.66 32.67
N GLY A 430 18.50 28.90 32.64
CA GLY A 430 18.23 29.83 31.54
C GLY A 430 18.82 29.37 30.20
N ARG A 431 19.91 28.60 30.23
CA ARG A 431 20.55 28.05 29.02
C ARG A 431 19.80 26.85 28.48
N ALA A 432 19.37 25.93 29.35
CA ALA A 432 18.56 24.78 28.97
C ALA A 432 17.23 25.21 28.33
N VAL A 433 16.52 26.17 28.94
CA VAL A 433 15.27 26.73 28.38
C VAL A 433 15.51 27.39 27.01
N ALA A 434 16.63 28.10 26.83
CA ALA A 434 16.97 28.73 25.55
C ALA A 434 17.45 27.72 24.48
N GLU A 435 17.98 26.57 24.88
CA GLU A 435 18.33 25.47 23.96
C GLU A 435 17.06 24.70 23.54
N SER A 436 16.12 24.44 24.46
CA SER A 436 14.80 23.87 24.12
C SER A 436 13.97 24.79 23.22
N GLY A 437 13.95 26.11 23.47
CA GLY A 437 13.25 27.06 22.61
C GLY A 437 13.76 27.05 21.17
N ARG A 438 15.09 26.94 20.98
CA ARG A 438 15.69 26.83 19.65
C ARG A 438 15.39 25.52 18.95
N ALA A 439 15.30 24.41 19.69
CA ALA A 439 14.91 23.12 19.11
C ALA A 439 13.46 23.14 18.61
N VAL A 440 12.56 23.85 19.30
CA VAL A 440 11.18 24.07 18.84
C VAL A 440 11.17 24.97 17.61
N ASP A 441 11.92 26.07 17.61
CA ASP A 441 12.03 26.97 16.45
C ASP A 441 12.61 26.24 15.21
N ASP A 442 13.61 25.36 15.41
CA ASP A 442 14.22 24.55 14.34
C ASP A 442 13.25 23.48 13.83
N ALA A 443 12.41 22.90 14.69
CA ALA A 443 11.34 21.98 14.30
C ALA A 443 10.23 22.71 13.52
N GLU A 444 9.84 23.92 13.93
CA GLU A 444 8.92 24.78 13.17
C GLU A 444 9.51 25.19 11.80
N ALA A 445 10.81 25.45 11.74
CA ALA A 445 11.49 25.76 10.48
C ALA A 445 11.60 24.53 9.55
N ALA A 446 11.82 23.34 10.12
CA ALA A 446 11.85 22.07 9.38
C ALA A 446 10.48 21.66 8.82
N LEU A 447 9.39 22.07 9.48
CA LEU A 447 8.02 21.91 8.99
C LEU A 447 7.73 22.73 7.73
N GLY A 448 8.61 23.67 7.36
CA GLY A 448 8.52 24.43 6.11
C GLY A 448 7.21 25.17 5.96
N ARG A 449 7.13 26.41 6.45
CA ARG A 449 6.08 27.32 5.98
C ARG A 449 6.15 27.37 4.47
N TRP A 450 5.09 26.91 3.80
CA TRP A 450 4.89 27.22 2.40
C TRP A 450 5.05 28.73 2.21
N PRO A 451 5.78 29.18 1.18
CA PRO A 451 5.81 30.60 0.88
C PRO A 451 4.39 31.03 0.50
N ASP A 452 3.79 31.88 1.33
CA ASP A 452 2.67 32.74 0.95
C ASP A 452 3.16 33.69 -0.15
N ASP A 453 3.23 33.19 -1.38
CA ASP A 453 3.28 34.03 -2.57
C ASP A 453 1.83 34.37 -2.95
N GLU A 454 1.17 35.23 -2.17
CA GLU A 454 0.08 36.10 -2.66
C GLU A 454 -0.28 37.16 -1.62
N ASP A 455 0.24 38.37 -1.88
CA ASP A 455 -0.38 39.68 -1.69
C ASP A 455 -1.17 39.99 -0.40
N GLU A 456 -0.65 41.01 0.29
CA GLU A 456 -1.30 41.85 1.29
C GLU A 456 -2.69 42.38 0.85
N GLU A 457 -3.79 41.61 0.92
CA GLU A 457 -5.15 42.21 0.92
C GLU A 457 -6.29 41.27 1.38
N SER A 458 -6.27 40.72 2.61
CA SER A 458 -7.54 40.37 3.31
C SER A 458 -7.47 40.20 4.84
N CYS A 459 -6.69 41.03 5.54
CA CYS A 459 -6.90 41.16 7.00
C CYS A 459 -8.16 42.00 7.27
N GLY A 460 -9.33 41.36 7.26
CA GLY A 460 -10.57 42.08 7.53
C GLY A 460 -11.86 41.29 7.48
N TYR A 461 -11.97 40.16 8.18
CA TYR A 461 -13.22 39.77 8.85
C TYR A 461 -12.96 38.53 9.71
N TRP A 462 -13.49 38.55 10.94
CA TRP A 462 -13.70 37.48 11.94
C TRP A 462 -13.26 37.97 13.32
N ALA A 463 -13.95 39.02 13.78
CA ALA A 463 -14.09 39.30 15.19
C ALA A 463 -15.59 39.35 15.50
N ASP A 464 -15.96 38.60 16.54
CA ASP A 464 -17.23 38.62 17.27
C ASP A 464 -18.51 38.15 16.56
N ALA A 465 -19.02 37.01 17.02
CA ALA A 465 -20.41 36.90 17.51
C ALA A 465 -20.61 35.54 18.21
N SER A 466 -20.26 35.48 19.49
CA SER A 466 -20.96 34.61 20.44
C SER A 466 -22.08 35.41 21.09
N ASP A 467 -23.17 34.70 21.37
CA ASP A 467 -24.24 34.98 22.31
C ASP A 467 -25.41 35.89 21.87
N ASP A 468 -26.54 35.18 21.76
CA ASP A 468 -27.84 35.46 22.39
C ASP A 468 -28.64 36.73 22.03
N ASP A 469 -29.93 36.42 21.86
CA ASP A 469 -31.10 37.16 22.31
C ASP A 469 -32.02 37.77 21.23
N CYS A 470 -33.17 37.09 21.12
CA CYS A 470 -34.53 37.66 21.15
C CYS A 470 -35.16 38.30 19.91
N CYS A 471 -36.39 37.80 19.67
CA CYS A 471 -37.57 38.48 19.09
C CYS A 471 -37.54 38.68 17.57
N ASP A 472 -38.62 38.63 16.81
CA ASP A 472 -40.05 38.31 16.97
C ASP A 472 -40.59 38.54 15.56
N ASP A 473 -41.44 37.65 15.04
CA ASP A 473 -42.32 37.85 13.86
C ASP A 473 -41.60 38.25 12.54
N TRP A 474 -42.02 37.84 11.36
CA TRP A 474 -43.27 38.16 10.71
C TRP A 474 -43.58 37.08 9.67
N ASP A 475 -44.78 36.52 9.79
CA ASP A 475 -45.53 36.01 8.65
C ASP A 475 -45.59 37.07 7.54
N ASP A 476 -45.39 36.66 6.29
CA ASP A 476 -46.31 36.89 5.18
C ASP A 476 -45.69 36.37 3.87
N GLU A 477 -46.26 35.27 3.38
CA GLU A 477 -46.85 35.13 2.04
C GLU A 477 -46.19 35.98 0.92
N TRP A 478 -45.62 35.33 -0.11
CA TRP A 478 -45.89 35.70 -1.51
C TRP A 478 -45.46 34.60 -2.49
N ASP A 479 -46.45 34.05 -3.18
CA ASP A 479 -46.36 33.18 -4.34
C ASP A 479 -45.57 33.79 -5.51
N GLY A 480 -44.91 32.93 -6.29
CA GLY A 480 -44.96 33.01 -7.75
C GLY A 480 -43.65 33.00 -8.53
N ARG A 481 -43.18 31.82 -8.95
CA ARG A 481 -43.34 31.28 -10.32
C ARG A 481 -42.52 30.01 -10.55
#